data_AF-A0A7S1AL72-F1
#
_entry.id   AF-A0A7S1AL72-F1
#
_cell.length_a   1.000
_cell.length_b   1.000
_cell.length_c   1.000
_cell.angle_alpha   90.00
_cell.angle_beta   90.00
_cell.angle_gamma   90.00
#
_symmetry.space_group_name_H-M   'P 1'
#
loop_
_entity.id
_entity.type
_entity.pdbx_description
1 polymer ?
#
loop_
_entity_poly.entity_id
_entity_poly.type
_entity_poly.pdbx_seq_one_letter_code
_entity_poly.pdbx_strand_id
1 'polypeptide(L)'
;MRTDRAALCVEKWRETHGMEATDLLMNKLTLHDGRSFRPVILQVWATNVTGDAEGVASDSVPIEFLFPDKPPHDTERFREKFGELLEEFLREEQQQEFRARLAQKQKATNLRRRKGAAQAEDGDSVEESWREYLRKPAEDTRLKIHAVEEIVSYRHMLSCKTSMSVTAAEALGKAAFPLYGDDGSDTNTHDMFGMGLRVLFAITLLLLVLFFFFWAQFFFNRYFKD
;
A
#
# COMPACT_ATOMS: atom_id res chain seq x y z
N MET A 1 15.93 -0.88 19.88
CA MET A 1 16.19 -1.27 18.48
C MET A 1 15.02 -1.96 17.77
N ARG A 2 14.24 -2.88 18.38
CA ARG A 2 13.00 -3.40 17.71
C ARG A 2 11.77 -2.48 17.83
N THR A 3 11.66 -1.75 18.94
CA THR A 3 10.62 -0.73 19.21
C THR A 3 10.62 0.39 18.16
N ASP A 4 11.81 0.75 17.67
CA ASP A 4 11.98 1.87 16.75
C ASP A 4 11.35 1.55 15.38
N ARG A 5 11.36 0.29 14.96
CA ARG A 5 10.76 -0.13 13.68
C ARG A 5 9.24 -0.10 13.71
N ALA A 6 8.62 -0.51 14.82
CA ALA A 6 7.17 -0.46 14.96
C ALA A 6 6.67 0.99 14.98
N ALA A 7 7.37 1.87 15.70
CA ALA A 7 7.07 3.31 15.72
C ALA A 7 7.17 3.94 14.32
N LEU A 8 8.25 3.67 13.57
CA LEU A 8 8.40 4.15 12.19
C LEU A 8 7.29 3.64 11.26
N CYS A 9 6.89 2.37 11.40
CA CYS A 9 5.79 1.83 10.60
C CYS A 9 4.45 2.50 10.93
N VAL A 10 4.19 2.77 12.23
CA VAL A 10 3.00 3.54 12.66
C VAL A 10 3.02 4.94 12.09
N GLU A 11 4.16 5.63 12.09
CA GLU A 11 4.30 6.96 11.48
C GLU A 11 3.98 6.93 9.98
N LYS A 12 4.54 5.98 9.23
CA LYS A 12 4.20 5.78 7.80
C LYS A 12 2.70 5.53 7.58
N TRP A 13 2.07 4.72 8.44
CA TRP A 13 0.63 4.52 8.38
C TRP A 13 -0.16 5.81 8.65
N ARG A 14 0.31 6.67 9.56
CA ARG A 14 -0.31 7.98 9.81
C ARG A 14 -0.19 8.93 8.61
N GLU A 15 0.91 8.86 7.86
CA GLU A 15 1.07 9.65 6.62
C GLU A 15 0.05 9.26 5.54
N THR A 16 -0.43 8.01 5.56
CA THR A 16 -1.50 7.56 4.65
C THR A 16 -2.91 7.97 5.07
N HIS A 17 -3.05 8.71 6.18
CA HIS A 17 -4.36 9.17 6.64
C HIS A 17 -5.05 10.05 5.57
N GLY A 18 -6.29 9.70 5.23
CA GLY A 18 -7.06 10.38 4.19
C GLY A 18 -6.74 9.92 2.76
N MET A 19 -5.77 9.02 2.57
CA MET A 19 -5.58 8.36 1.28
C MET A 19 -6.65 7.28 1.07
N GLU A 20 -7.12 7.16 -0.16
CA GLU A 20 -7.97 6.04 -0.55
C GLU A 20 -7.10 4.81 -0.79
N ALA A 21 -7.40 3.73 -0.08
CA ALA A 21 -6.74 2.46 -0.33
C ALA A 21 -7.30 1.80 -1.60
N THR A 22 -6.48 0.98 -2.26
CA THR A 22 -6.81 0.43 -3.58
C THR A 22 -8.09 -0.41 -3.56
N ASP A 23 -8.91 -0.24 -4.60
CA ASP A 23 -10.12 -1.07 -4.78
C ASP A 23 -9.79 -2.57 -4.81
N LEU A 24 -8.63 -2.94 -5.35
CA LEU A 24 -8.15 -4.32 -5.38
C LEU A 24 -8.02 -4.89 -3.96
N LEU A 25 -7.39 -4.16 -3.04
CA LEU A 25 -7.28 -4.59 -1.65
C LEU A 25 -8.65 -4.67 -1.00
N MET A 26 -9.49 -3.64 -1.16
CA MET A 26 -10.81 -3.60 -0.53
C MET A 26 -11.69 -4.77 -0.97
N ASN A 27 -11.61 -5.15 -2.24
CA ASN A 27 -12.33 -6.29 -2.77
C ASN A 27 -11.81 -7.61 -2.19
N LYS A 28 -10.48 -7.76 -2.05
CA LYS A 28 -9.88 -8.94 -1.38
C LYS A 28 -10.27 -9.05 0.09
N LEU A 29 -10.38 -7.92 0.79
CA LEU A 29 -10.76 -7.86 2.20
C LEU A 29 -12.28 -7.76 2.44
N THR A 30 -13.09 -7.96 1.39
CA THR A 30 -14.55 -7.99 1.54
C THR A 30 -14.98 -9.32 2.14
N LEU A 31 -15.56 -9.28 3.34
CA LEU A 31 -16.07 -10.47 4.01
C LEU A 31 -17.51 -10.77 3.56
N HIS A 32 -17.76 -12.01 3.15
CA HIS A 32 -19.10 -12.50 2.83
C HIS A 32 -19.64 -13.41 3.94
N ASP A 33 -20.57 -12.90 4.74
CA ASP A 33 -21.26 -13.68 5.79
C ASP A 33 -22.74 -13.31 5.89
N GLY A 34 -23.55 -13.91 5.01
CA GLY A 34 -24.97 -13.57 4.82
C GLY A 34 -25.20 -12.23 4.10
N ARG A 35 -24.35 -11.23 4.38
CA ARG A 35 -24.17 -9.99 3.62
C ARG A 35 -22.68 -9.72 3.40
N SER A 36 -22.37 -8.77 2.52
CA SER A 36 -21.00 -8.37 2.23
C SER A 36 -20.59 -7.20 3.12
N PHE A 37 -19.48 -7.33 3.84
CA PHE A 37 -18.84 -6.27 4.60
C PHE A 37 -17.58 -5.84 3.89
N ARG A 38 -17.60 -4.65 3.29
CA ARG A 38 -16.45 -4.09 2.56
C ARG A 38 -15.79 -3.01 3.42
N PRO A 39 -14.50 -3.14 3.76
CA PRO A 39 -13.80 -2.06 4.45
C PRO A 39 -13.70 -0.84 3.52
N VAL A 40 -13.80 0.36 4.10
CA VAL A 40 -13.70 1.64 3.38
C VAL A 40 -12.55 2.50 3.85
N ILE A 41 -12.12 2.34 5.10
CA ILE A 41 -11.02 3.10 5.68
C ILE A 41 -10.13 2.12 6.45
N LEU A 42 -8.83 2.22 6.21
CA LEU A 42 -7.77 1.58 6.99
C LEU A 42 -6.96 2.69 7.63
N GLN A 43 -6.83 2.66 8.96
CA GLN A 43 -6.09 3.69 9.68
C GLN A 43 -5.46 3.12 10.95
N VAL A 44 -4.53 3.86 11.56
CA VAL A 44 -4.09 3.54 12.91
C VAL A 44 -5.19 3.92 13.89
N TRP A 45 -5.74 2.99 14.68
CA TRP A 45 -6.67 3.37 15.74
C TRP A 45 -5.94 4.10 16.87
N ALA A 46 -6.61 5.14 17.39
CA ALA A 46 -6.04 6.09 18.34
C ALA A 46 -5.33 5.38 19.51
N THR A 47 -4.01 5.48 19.50
CA THR A 47 -3.15 5.30 20.67
C THR A 47 -3.51 6.38 21.68
N ASN A 48 -3.58 6.04 22.97
CA ASN A 48 -3.83 7.01 24.04
C ASN A 48 -2.81 8.18 23.95
N VAL A 49 -3.08 9.30 24.61
CA VAL A 49 -2.22 10.52 24.66
C VAL A 49 -0.74 10.21 25.04
N THR A 50 -0.46 9.02 25.56
CA THR A 50 0.87 8.49 25.90
C THR A 50 1.55 7.66 24.80
N GLY A 51 0.94 7.47 23.63
CA GLY A 51 1.54 6.79 22.47
C GLY A 51 1.33 5.27 22.40
N ASP A 52 0.75 4.64 23.41
CA ASP A 52 0.51 3.19 23.44
C ASP A 52 -0.98 2.86 23.25
N ALA A 53 -1.29 1.91 22.37
CA ALA A 53 -2.62 1.31 22.26
C ALA A 53 -2.76 0.23 23.34
N GLU A 54 -3.78 0.34 24.18
CA GLU A 54 -3.97 -0.56 25.32
C GLU A 54 -4.10 -2.02 24.84
N GLY A 55 -3.26 -2.92 25.37
CA GLY A 55 -3.25 -4.33 25.01
C GLY A 55 -2.53 -4.70 23.71
N VAL A 56 -1.87 -3.74 23.05
CA VAL A 56 -1.01 -3.97 21.87
C VAL A 56 0.45 -4.13 22.30
N ALA A 57 1.13 -5.16 21.80
CA ALA A 57 2.54 -5.36 22.07
C ALA A 57 3.39 -4.25 21.42
N SER A 58 4.48 -3.84 22.07
CA SER A 58 5.35 -2.74 21.64
C SER A 58 6.01 -2.92 20.27
N ASP A 59 5.95 -4.13 19.72
CA ASP A 59 6.51 -4.51 18.41
C ASP A 59 5.41 -4.91 17.40
N SER A 60 4.18 -4.46 17.65
CA SER A 60 3.02 -4.66 16.80
C SER A 60 2.43 -3.32 16.38
N VAL A 61 1.79 -3.30 15.21
CA VAL A 61 1.20 -2.09 14.62
C VAL A 61 -0.32 -2.17 14.76
N PRO A 62 -0.96 -1.21 15.46
CA PRO A 62 -2.41 -1.16 15.61
C PRO A 62 -3.06 -0.62 14.34
N ILE A 63 -3.90 -1.44 13.68
CA ILE A 63 -4.64 -1.06 12.45
C ILE A 63 -6.14 -1.27 12.68
N GLU A 64 -6.92 -0.28 12.31
CA GLU A 64 -8.36 -0.25 12.36
C GLU A 64 -8.95 -0.32 10.96
N PHE A 65 -9.92 -1.21 10.81
CA PHE A 65 -10.72 -1.35 9.60
C PHE A 65 -12.11 -0.83 9.87
N LEU A 66 -12.56 0.13 9.08
CA LEU A 66 -13.89 0.69 9.19
C LEU A 66 -14.76 0.18 8.04
N PHE A 67 -15.98 -0.25 8.37
CA PHE A 67 -16.98 -0.72 7.42
C PHE A 67 -18.22 0.18 7.51
N PRO A 68 -18.84 0.56 6.38
CA PRO A 68 -20.01 1.42 6.35
C PRO A 68 -21.31 0.66 6.65
N ASP A 69 -21.24 -0.30 7.57
CA ASP A 69 -22.29 -1.24 7.90
C ASP A 69 -22.56 -1.23 9.41
N LYS A 70 -23.78 -1.55 9.80
CA LYS A 70 -24.08 -1.85 11.20
C LYS A 70 -23.34 -3.14 11.62
N PRO A 71 -22.96 -3.30 12.89
CA PRO A 71 -22.39 -4.55 13.37
C PRO A 71 -23.29 -5.76 13.03
N PRO A 72 -22.70 -6.93 12.75
CA PRO A 72 -23.47 -8.17 12.66
C PRO A 72 -24.10 -8.51 14.02
N HIS A 73 -25.17 -9.30 13.99
CA HIS A 73 -25.75 -9.86 15.21
C HIS A 73 -24.78 -10.77 15.97
N ASP A 74 -23.91 -11.46 15.23
CA ASP A 74 -22.86 -12.33 15.76
C ASP A 74 -21.48 -11.71 15.48
N THR A 75 -21.00 -10.93 16.44
CA THR A 75 -19.70 -10.22 16.35
C THR A 75 -18.51 -11.17 16.48
N GLU A 76 -18.65 -12.27 17.21
CA GLU A 76 -17.56 -13.23 17.38
C GLU A 76 -17.34 -14.03 16.10
N ARG A 77 -18.41 -14.47 15.43
CA ARG A 77 -18.31 -15.10 14.11
C ARG A 77 -17.71 -14.17 13.06
N PHE A 78 -18.07 -12.89 13.10
CA PHE A 78 -17.44 -11.89 12.23
C PHE A 78 -15.95 -11.75 12.52
N ARG A 79 -15.58 -11.64 13.79
CA ARG A 79 -14.17 -11.57 14.23
C ARG A 79 -13.38 -12.77 13.70
N GLU A 80 -13.89 -13.98 13.90
CA GLU A 80 -13.23 -15.21 13.45
C GLU A 80 -13.02 -15.21 11.93
N LYS A 81 -14.09 -15.02 11.16
CA LYS A 81 -14.01 -15.03 9.69
C LYS A 81 -13.17 -13.90 9.10
N PHE A 82 -13.28 -12.69 9.66
CA PHE A 82 -12.46 -11.57 9.21
C PHE A 82 -10.99 -11.79 9.55
N GLY A 83 -10.70 -12.38 10.71
CA GLY A 83 -9.36 -12.79 11.11
C GLY A 83 -8.76 -13.81 10.16
N GLU A 84 -9.51 -14.86 9.81
CA GLU A 84 -9.08 -15.86 8.82
C GLU A 84 -8.81 -15.24 7.45
N LEU A 85 -9.70 -14.35 6.98
CA LEU A 85 -9.56 -13.67 5.69
C LEU A 85 -8.29 -12.80 5.65
N LEU A 86 -8.07 -12.01 6.70
CA LEU A 86 -6.92 -11.11 6.79
C LEU A 86 -5.61 -11.90 6.94
N GLU A 87 -5.61 -12.97 7.73
CA GLU A 87 -4.47 -13.87 7.89
C GLU A 87 -4.09 -14.54 6.56
N GLU A 88 -5.08 -15.06 5.84
CA GLU A 88 -4.88 -15.67 4.52
C GLU A 88 -4.31 -14.66 3.52
N PHE A 89 -4.88 -13.47 3.47
CA PHE A 89 -4.38 -12.38 2.63
C PHE A 89 -2.91 -12.05 2.94
N LEU A 90 -2.56 -11.85 4.21
CA LEU A 90 -1.19 -11.51 4.62
C LEU A 90 -0.20 -12.63 4.26
N ARG A 91 -0.60 -13.89 4.46
CA ARG A 91 0.19 -15.06 4.08
C ARG A 91 0.41 -15.13 2.57
N GLU A 92 -0.62 -14.83 1.76
CA GLU A 92 -0.49 -14.79 0.30
C GLU A 92 0.47 -13.70 -0.16
N GLU A 93 0.36 -12.49 0.38
CA GLU A 93 1.26 -11.38 0.03
C GLU A 93 2.72 -11.70 0.38
N GLN A 94 2.98 -12.31 1.55
CA GLN A 94 4.31 -12.79 1.91
C GLN A 94 4.85 -13.83 0.90
N GLN A 95 4.02 -14.77 0.47
CA GLN A 95 4.41 -15.77 -0.54
C GLN A 95 4.67 -15.14 -1.91
N GLN A 96 3.86 -14.15 -2.31
CA GLN A 96 4.04 -13.44 -3.57
C GLN A 96 5.33 -12.62 -3.57
N GLU A 97 5.62 -11.91 -2.48
CA GLU A 97 6.87 -11.17 -2.33
C GLU A 97 8.07 -12.11 -2.43
N PHE A 98 8.02 -13.26 -1.76
CA PHE A 98 9.05 -14.28 -1.83
C PHE A 98 9.27 -14.79 -3.27
N ARG A 99 8.18 -15.10 -3.99
CA ARG A 99 8.25 -15.56 -5.39
C ARG A 99 8.80 -14.48 -6.32
N ALA A 100 8.40 -13.22 -6.15
CA ALA A 100 8.89 -12.10 -6.94
C ALA A 100 10.40 -11.89 -6.77
N ARG A 101 10.86 -11.91 -5.51
CA ARG A 101 12.28 -11.87 -5.12
C ARG A 101 13.08 -13.02 -5.72
N LEU A 102 12.56 -14.25 -5.65
CA LEU A 102 13.18 -15.43 -6.26
C LEU A 102 13.31 -15.30 -7.78
N ALA A 103 12.26 -14.81 -8.45
CA ALA A 103 12.26 -14.61 -9.89
C ALA A 103 13.26 -13.53 -10.34
N GLN A 104 13.37 -12.43 -9.59
CA GLN A 104 14.39 -11.39 -9.83
C GLN A 104 15.81 -11.96 -9.74
N LYS A 105 16.08 -12.80 -8.73
CA LYS A 105 17.38 -13.47 -8.59
C LYS A 105 17.67 -14.40 -9.77
N GLN A 106 16.72 -15.25 -10.17
CA GLN A 106 16.91 -16.12 -11.33
C GLN A 106 17.23 -15.32 -12.60
N LYS A 107 16.56 -14.19 -12.81
CA LYS A 107 16.87 -13.27 -13.92
C LYS A 107 18.29 -12.70 -13.80
N ALA A 108 18.70 -12.22 -12.62
CA ALA A 108 20.04 -11.69 -12.38
C ALA A 108 21.15 -12.74 -12.57
N THR A 109 20.96 -13.97 -12.06
CA THR A 109 21.91 -15.08 -12.25
C THR A 109 22.02 -15.48 -13.71
N ASN A 110 20.90 -15.56 -14.44
CA ASN A 110 20.92 -15.86 -15.87
C ASN A 110 21.60 -14.76 -16.70
N LEU A 111 21.44 -13.48 -16.32
CA LEU A 111 22.13 -12.35 -16.92
C LEU A 111 23.64 -12.40 -16.65
N ARG A 112 24.07 -12.69 -15.42
CA ARG A 112 25.50 -12.88 -15.07
C ARG A 112 26.12 -14.04 -15.85
N ARG A 113 25.42 -15.18 -15.94
CA ARG A 113 25.87 -16.35 -16.73
C ARG A 113 25.99 -16.05 -18.22
N ARG A 114 25.13 -15.17 -18.77
CA ARG A 114 25.21 -14.73 -20.17
C ARG A 114 26.30 -13.68 -20.43
N LYS A 115 26.69 -12.88 -19.44
CA LYS A 115 27.69 -11.79 -19.59
C LYS A 115 29.15 -12.21 -19.39
N GLY A 116 29.43 -13.46 -19.03
CA GLY A 116 30.80 -13.97 -18.94
C GLY A 116 31.51 -13.61 -17.63
N ALA A 117 32.28 -14.56 -17.12
CA ALA A 117 32.95 -14.57 -15.82
C ALA A 117 34.11 -13.57 -15.70
N ALA A 118 33.82 -12.27 -15.67
CA ALA A 118 34.86 -11.22 -15.58
C ALA A 118 34.84 -10.37 -14.30
N GLN A 119 34.00 -10.66 -13.30
CA GLN A 119 34.03 -9.95 -12.01
C GLN A 119 33.44 -10.86 -10.92
N ALA A 120 34.30 -11.61 -10.23
CA ALA A 120 33.91 -12.63 -9.27
C ALA A 120 34.60 -12.44 -7.90
N GLU A 121 34.58 -11.21 -7.37
CA GLU A 121 34.99 -10.97 -5.97
C GLU A 121 33.90 -10.30 -5.10
N ASP A 122 32.80 -9.83 -5.69
CA ASP A 122 31.68 -9.21 -4.95
C ASP A 122 30.41 -10.10 -4.91
N GLY A 123 30.60 -11.41 -5.11
CA GLY A 123 29.51 -12.40 -5.24
C GLY A 123 29.07 -13.03 -3.91
N ASP A 124 29.97 -13.13 -2.94
CA ASP A 124 29.76 -13.95 -1.73
C ASP A 124 28.77 -13.31 -0.75
N SER A 125 28.85 -11.99 -0.53
CA SER A 125 27.95 -11.29 0.41
C SER A 125 26.48 -11.34 -0.01
N VAL A 126 26.22 -11.23 -1.33
CA VAL A 126 24.88 -11.32 -1.89
C VAL A 126 24.40 -12.77 -1.84
N GLU A 127 25.24 -13.75 -2.14
CA GLU A 127 24.82 -15.15 -2.12
C GLU A 127 24.55 -15.67 -0.69
N GLU A 128 25.34 -15.24 0.30
CA GLU A 128 25.15 -15.56 1.72
C GLU A 128 23.87 -14.93 2.28
N SER A 129 23.61 -13.64 2.03
CA SER A 129 22.37 -12.98 2.49
C SER A 129 21.11 -13.65 1.93
N TRP A 130 21.15 -14.17 0.70
CA TRP A 130 20.06 -14.96 0.13
C TRP A 130 19.92 -16.35 0.78
N ARG A 131 21.02 -17.03 1.11
CA ARG A 131 20.97 -18.32 1.81
C ARG A 131 20.41 -18.17 3.21
N GLU A 132 20.76 -17.08 3.90
CA GLU A 132 20.14 -16.71 5.18
C GLU A 132 18.65 -16.41 5.03
N TYR A 133 18.27 -15.68 3.98
CA TYR A 133 16.86 -15.35 3.71
C TYR A 133 16.01 -16.60 3.41
N LEU A 134 16.50 -17.55 2.63
CA LEU A 134 15.81 -18.82 2.34
C LEU A 134 15.66 -19.73 3.57
N ARG A 135 16.57 -19.60 4.55
CA ARG A 135 16.51 -20.32 5.82
C ARG A 135 15.64 -19.62 6.84
N LYS A 136 15.24 -18.37 6.59
CA LYS A 136 14.40 -17.60 7.50
C LYS A 136 12.98 -18.18 7.43
N PRO A 137 12.42 -18.68 8.56
CA PRO A 137 11.02 -19.09 8.57
C PRO A 137 10.14 -17.88 8.20
N ALA A 138 8.99 -18.16 7.58
CA ALA A 138 7.99 -17.12 7.32
C ALA A 138 7.71 -16.38 8.64
N GLU A 139 7.86 -15.06 8.62
CA GLU A 139 7.65 -14.28 9.83
C GLU A 139 6.16 -14.34 10.20
N ASP A 140 5.91 -14.73 11.44
CA ASP A 140 4.58 -14.78 12.01
C ASP A 140 3.91 -13.40 11.87
N THR A 141 2.72 -13.40 11.27
CA THR A 141 1.87 -12.22 11.09
C THR A 141 1.45 -11.64 12.45
N ARG A 142 1.42 -12.46 13.51
CA ARG A 142 1.02 -12.09 14.87
C ARG A 142 -0.29 -11.29 14.88
N LEU A 143 -1.21 -11.66 14.01
CA LEU A 143 -2.49 -10.99 13.87
C LEU A 143 -3.34 -11.24 15.12
N LYS A 144 -3.89 -10.17 15.68
CA LYS A 144 -4.85 -10.21 16.79
C LYS A 144 -5.96 -9.21 16.54
N ILE A 145 -7.21 -9.66 16.65
CA ILE A 145 -8.38 -8.78 16.64
C ILE A 145 -8.74 -8.46 18.08
N HIS A 146 -8.63 -7.18 18.45
CA HIS A 146 -8.88 -6.70 19.81
C HIS A 146 -10.35 -6.42 20.05
N ALA A 147 -11.01 -5.76 19.11
CA ALA A 147 -12.41 -5.35 19.26
C ALA A 147 -13.11 -5.30 17.91
N VAL A 148 -14.40 -5.61 17.94
CA VAL A 148 -15.35 -5.38 16.84
C VAL A 148 -16.49 -4.59 17.45
N GLU A 149 -16.58 -3.30 17.14
CA GLU A 149 -17.46 -2.37 17.84
C GLU A 149 -18.21 -1.46 16.86
N GLU A 150 -19.34 -0.93 17.33
CA GLU A 150 -20.08 0.10 16.60
C GLU A 150 -19.53 1.48 16.93
N ILE A 151 -19.11 2.21 15.91
CA ILE A 151 -18.86 3.64 16.01
C ILE A 151 -20.17 4.35 15.67
N VAL A 152 -20.80 4.88 16.70
CA VAL A 152 -21.99 5.71 16.57
C VAL A 152 -21.57 7.14 16.24
N SER A 153 -21.46 7.44 14.95
CA SER A 153 -21.29 8.81 14.42
C SER A 153 -22.50 9.21 13.57
N TYR A 154 -22.38 10.23 12.71
CA TYR A 154 -23.44 10.65 11.76
C TYR A 154 -23.89 9.50 10.83
N ARG A 155 -23.06 8.46 10.67
CA ARG A 155 -23.41 7.17 10.06
C ARG A 155 -22.93 6.05 11.00
N HIS A 156 -23.75 5.01 11.16
CA HIS A 156 -23.37 3.79 11.85
C HIS A 156 -22.22 3.13 11.08
N MET A 157 -21.08 2.92 11.75
CA MET A 157 -19.93 2.26 11.17
C MET A 157 -19.47 1.13 12.10
N LEU A 158 -19.07 0.01 11.51
CA LEU A 158 -18.42 -1.08 12.23
C LEU A 158 -16.92 -0.80 12.23
N SER A 159 -16.31 -0.81 13.41
CA SER A 159 -14.86 -0.76 13.58
C SER A 159 -14.35 -2.14 13.97
N CYS A 160 -13.33 -2.61 13.26
CA CYS A 160 -12.57 -3.80 13.61
C CYS A 160 -11.13 -3.37 13.93
N LYS A 161 -10.78 -3.44 15.21
CA LYS A 161 -9.49 -3.03 15.76
C LYS A 161 -8.56 -4.22 15.82
N THR A 162 -7.44 -4.12 15.11
CA THR A 162 -6.46 -5.20 14.97
C THR A 162 -5.07 -4.74 15.40
N SER A 163 -4.20 -5.70 15.69
CA SER A 163 -2.76 -5.49 15.71
C SER A 163 -2.08 -6.62 14.96
N MET A 164 -0.98 -6.33 14.28
CA MET A 164 -0.18 -7.32 13.57
C MET A 164 1.31 -7.00 13.65
N SER A 165 2.16 -7.93 13.24
CA SER A 165 3.60 -7.71 13.14
C SER A 165 3.93 -6.56 12.19
N VAL A 166 5.08 -5.92 12.42
CA VAL A 166 5.53 -4.80 11.57
C VAL A 166 5.62 -5.21 10.10
N THR A 167 6.08 -6.43 9.80
CA THR A 167 6.17 -6.92 8.42
C THR A 167 4.82 -7.17 7.78
N ALA A 168 3.84 -7.68 8.53
CA ALA A 168 2.46 -7.80 8.06
C ALA A 168 1.84 -6.41 7.78
N ALA A 169 2.05 -5.46 8.69
CA ALA A 169 1.56 -4.09 8.53
C ALA A 169 2.20 -3.38 7.33
N GLU A 170 3.51 -3.57 7.09
CA GLU A 170 4.20 -3.03 5.92
C GLU A 170 3.65 -3.66 4.61
N ALA A 171 3.42 -4.96 4.59
CA ALA A 171 2.85 -5.66 3.42
C ALA A 171 1.43 -5.17 3.13
N LEU A 172 0.59 -5.07 4.16
CA LEU A 172 -0.76 -4.51 4.04
C LEU A 172 -0.72 -3.06 3.54
N GLY A 173 0.17 -2.24 4.09
CA GLY A 173 0.34 -0.83 3.68
C GLY A 173 0.73 -0.69 2.21
N LYS A 174 1.68 -1.50 1.73
CA LYS A 174 2.09 -1.53 0.31
C LYS A 174 0.98 -1.98 -0.62
N ALA A 175 0.15 -2.92 -0.19
CA ALA A 175 -1.02 -3.36 -0.95
C ALA A 175 -2.16 -2.32 -0.92
N ALA A 176 -2.29 -1.61 0.20
CA ALA A 176 -3.32 -0.61 0.42
C ALA A 176 -3.04 0.69 -0.32
N PHE A 177 -1.83 1.23 -0.23
CA PHE A 177 -1.49 2.53 -0.76
C PHE A 177 -0.25 2.45 -1.65
N PRO A 178 -0.34 2.85 -2.94
CA PRO A 178 0.78 2.82 -3.87
C PRO A 178 2.02 3.59 -3.40
N LEU A 179 1.84 4.63 -2.57
CA LEU A 179 2.93 5.47 -2.07
C LEU A 179 3.49 5.01 -0.71
N TYR A 180 2.91 3.99 -0.07
CA TYR A 180 3.31 3.55 1.28
C TYR A 180 4.77 3.09 1.39
N GLY A 181 5.34 2.60 0.28
CA GLY A 181 6.72 2.11 0.21
C GLY A 181 7.66 2.97 -0.64
N ASP A 182 7.22 4.14 -1.11
CA ASP A 182 8.07 5.03 -1.91
C ASP A 182 8.96 5.85 -0.96
N ASP A 183 10.02 5.23 -0.45
CA ASP A 183 10.99 5.86 0.45
C ASP A 183 11.90 6.89 -0.30
N GLY A 184 11.45 7.39 -1.46
CA GLY A 184 12.22 8.25 -2.36
C GLY A 184 13.45 7.57 -2.98
N SER A 185 13.64 6.26 -2.76
CA SER A 185 14.80 5.50 -3.26
C SER A 185 14.57 4.84 -4.61
N ASP A 186 13.32 4.76 -5.10
CA ASP A 186 13.02 4.21 -6.43
C ASP A 186 12.84 5.35 -7.45
N THR A 187 13.95 5.64 -8.10
CA THR A 187 14.18 6.65 -9.15
C THR A 187 13.40 6.40 -10.46
N ASN A 188 12.10 6.09 -10.41
CA ASN A 188 11.29 5.92 -11.64
C ASN A 188 9.85 6.47 -11.60
N THR A 189 9.27 6.76 -10.44
CA THR A 189 7.90 7.31 -10.36
C THR A 189 7.83 8.80 -10.72
N HIS A 190 8.93 9.53 -10.50
CA HIS A 190 9.05 10.95 -10.86
C HIS A 190 8.97 11.20 -12.39
N ASP A 191 9.27 10.18 -13.20
CA ASP A 191 9.24 10.27 -14.66
C ASP A 191 7.83 10.15 -15.23
N MET A 192 6.93 9.35 -14.63
CA MET A 192 5.57 9.18 -15.15
C MET A 192 4.68 10.40 -14.90
N PHE A 193 4.70 10.95 -13.67
CA PHE A 193 3.99 12.20 -13.36
C PHE A 193 4.59 13.40 -14.09
N GLY A 194 5.92 13.47 -14.19
CA GLY A 194 6.62 14.51 -14.93
C GLY A 194 6.31 14.47 -16.43
N MET A 195 6.26 13.28 -17.03
CA MET A 195 5.95 13.12 -18.46
C MET A 195 4.48 13.45 -18.75
N GLY A 196 3.53 13.02 -17.90
CA GLY A 196 2.11 13.36 -18.04
C GLY A 196 1.87 14.87 -17.99
N LEU A 197 2.49 15.56 -17.01
CA LEU A 197 2.36 17.01 -16.86
C LEU A 197 2.99 17.77 -18.05
N ARG A 198 4.14 17.31 -18.56
CA ARG A 198 4.80 17.89 -19.74
C ARG A 198 3.96 17.73 -21.01
N VAL A 199 3.33 16.57 -21.20
CA VAL A 199 2.43 16.30 -22.33
C VAL A 199 1.19 17.19 -22.24
N LEU A 200 0.58 17.30 -21.06
CA LEU A 200 -0.58 18.16 -20.85
C LEU A 200 -0.25 19.63 -21.11
N PHE A 201 0.89 20.11 -20.60
CA PHE A 201 1.38 21.46 -20.85
C PHE A 201 1.63 21.72 -22.35
N ALA A 202 2.24 20.78 -23.07
CA ALA A 202 2.48 20.89 -24.51
C ALA A 202 1.16 20.97 -25.31
N ILE A 203 0.15 20.17 -24.95
CA ILE A 203 -1.18 20.20 -25.57
C ILE A 203 -1.87 21.55 -25.31
N THR A 204 -1.83 22.05 -24.06
CA THR A 204 -2.41 23.36 -23.73
C THR A 204 -1.75 24.47 -24.53
N LEU A 205 -0.42 24.47 -24.64
CA LEU A 205 0.33 25.49 -25.38
C LEU A 205 0.02 25.44 -26.89
N LEU A 206 -0.09 24.23 -27.46
CA LEU A 206 -0.50 24.04 -28.86
C LEU A 206 -1.91 24.59 -29.13
N LEU A 207 -2.89 24.29 -28.26
CA LEU A 207 -4.25 24.83 -28.39
C LEU A 207 -4.28 26.35 -28.30
N LEU A 208 -3.45 26.93 -27.41
CA LEU A 208 -3.34 28.37 -27.21
C LEU A 208 -2.77 29.05 -28.47
N VAL A 209 -1.74 28.45 -29.07
CA VAL A 209 -1.17 28.91 -30.36
C VAL A 209 -2.21 28.82 -31.47
N LEU A 210 -2.92 27.70 -31.62
CA LEU A 210 -3.97 27.53 -32.62
C LEU A 210 -5.11 28.54 -32.45
N PHE A 211 -5.49 28.83 -31.21
CA PHE A 211 -6.48 29.86 -30.91
C PHE A 211 -6.02 31.22 -31.41
N PHE A 212 -4.78 31.63 -31.12
CA PHE A 212 -4.24 32.90 -31.62
C PHE A 212 -4.11 32.93 -33.15
N PHE A 213 -3.74 31.83 -33.80
CA PHE A 213 -3.71 31.76 -35.25
C PHE A 213 -5.10 31.91 -35.86
N PHE A 214 -6.10 31.24 -35.29
CA PHE A 214 -7.48 31.36 -35.74
C PHE A 214 -8.01 32.79 -35.54
N TRP A 215 -7.71 33.38 -34.38
CA TRP A 215 -8.09 34.75 -34.06
C TRP A 215 -7.40 35.76 -34.99
N ALA A 216 -6.10 35.61 -35.25
CA ALA A 216 -5.35 36.45 -36.18
C ALA A 216 -5.87 36.31 -37.61
N GLN A 217 -6.17 35.10 -38.09
CA GLN A 217 -6.80 34.88 -39.40
C GLN A 217 -8.18 35.53 -39.47
N PHE A 218 -9.00 35.42 -38.42
CA PHE A 218 -10.31 36.05 -38.36
C PHE A 218 -10.21 37.58 -38.42
N PHE A 219 -9.29 38.18 -37.67
CA PHE A 219 -9.06 39.63 -37.70
C PHE A 219 -8.47 40.10 -39.03
N PHE A 220 -7.47 39.42 -39.57
CA PHE A 220 -6.88 39.78 -40.88
C PHE A 220 -7.91 39.67 -42.02
N ASN A 221 -8.70 38.59 -42.08
CA ASN A 221 -9.74 38.45 -43.10
C ASN A 221 -10.87 39.48 -42.95
N ARG A 222 -11.07 40.05 -41.77
CA ARG A 222 -12.13 41.04 -41.53
C ARG A 222 -11.67 42.48 -41.77
N TYR A 223 -10.38 42.78 -41.58
CA TYR A 223 -9.85 44.14 -41.74
C TYR A 223 -9.20 44.43 -43.10
N PHE A 224 -8.78 43.41 -43.86
CA PHE A 224 -8.10 43.59 -45.15
C PHE A 224 -8.96 43.19 -46.38
N LYS A 225 -10.26 42.92 -46.18
CA LYS A 225 -11.20 42.60 -47.27
C LYS A 225 -12.19 43.72 -47.60
N ASP A 226 -12.08 44.85 -46.91
CA ASP A 226 -12.67 46.14 -47.31
C ASP A 226 -11.57 47.03 -47.93
#